data_AF-A0A1H8VVY1-F1
#
_entry.id   AF-A0A1H8VVY1-F1
#
_cell.length_a   1.000
_cell.length_b   1.000
_cell.length_c   1.000
_cell.angle_alpha   90.00
_cell.angle_beta   90.00
_cell.angle_gamma   90.00
#
_symmetry.space_group_name_H-M   'P 1'
#
loop_
_entity.id
_entity.type
_entity.pdbx_description
1 polymer ?
#
loop_
_entity_poly.entity_id
_entity_poly.type
_entity_poly.pdbx_seq_one_letter_code
_entity_poly.pdbx_strand_id
1 'polypeptide(L)'
;MNLPETLKFLYPNASPLFDYLIQDDGPTPTLREGVDGRKKYLIRPLTEGETEEVEGVHYYYRVYFGDLVEGQDYDIVNRGPYIAVWNLDAPKPTEEELQSAWDAYQKAEADKPPAELGELEQLRKELADTKAALEDTNGKLKAAGEETTNVQLALAEIYEQLLALKEGNANG
;
A
#
# COMPACT_ATOMS: atom_id res chain seq x y z
N MET A 1 9.46 -18.06 -2.09
CA MET A 1 9.53 -17.72 -0.65
C MET A 1 10.17 -16.36 -0.48
N ASN A 2 9.79 -15.56 0.52
CA ASN A 2 10.39 -14.26 0.81
C ASN A 2 11.51 -14.41 1.86
N LEU A 3 12.76 -14.56 1.41
CA LEU A 3 13.92 -14.75 2.30
C LEU A 3 14.08 -13.65 3.36
N PRO A 4 13.93 -12.35 3.04
CA PRO A 4 13.97 -11.29 4.06
C PRO A 4 13.04 -11.54 5.25
N GLU A 5 11.76 -11.84 4.97
CA GLU A 5 10.78 -12.07 6.04
C GLU A 5 11.01 -13.40 6.76
N THR A 6 11.36 -14.46 6.02
CA THR A 6 11.71 -15.76 6.61
C THR A 6 12.88 -15.65 7.58
N LEU A 7 13.96 -14.95 7.19
CA LEU A 7 15.15 -14.80 8.05
C LEU A 7 14.88 -13.87 9.23
N LYS A 8 14.07 -12.82 9.05
CA LYS A 8 13.62 -11.98 10.16
C LYS A 8 12.75 -12.76 11.15
N PHE A 9 11.94 -13.69 10.68
CA PHE A 9 11.14 -14.57 11.53
C PHE A 9 12.02 -15.56 12.32
N LEU A 10 13.03 -16.18 11.69
CA LEU A 10 13.96 -17.10 12.34
C LEU A 10 14.95 -16.42 13.29
N TYR A 11 15.46 -15.26 12.89
CA TYR A 11 16.50 -14.51 13.59
C TYR A 11 16.05 -13.06 13.82
N PRO A 12 15.07 -12.83 14.73
CA PRO A 12 14.44 -11.51 14.89
C PRO A 12 15.40 -10.41 15.38
N ASN A 13 16.53 -10.80 15.98
CA ASN A 13 17.55 -9.88 16.46
C ASN A 13 18.71 -9.68 15.48
N ALA A 14 18.75 -10.43 14.37
CA ALA A 14 19.81 -10.33 13.39
C ALA A 14 19.57 -9.14 12.46
N SER A 15 20.64 -8.43 12.13
CA SER A 15 20.64 -7.30 11.22
C SER A 15 20.90 -7.75 9.78
N PRO A 16 20.00 -7.46 8.83
CA PRO A 16 20.15 -7.81 7.41
C PRO A 16 21.23 -7.01 6.66
N LEU A 17 21.99 -6.16 7.36
CA LEU A 17 23.11 -5.40 6.81
C LEU A 17 24.47 -5.84 7.40
N PHE A 18 24.47 -6.46 8.58
CA PHE A 18 25.70 -6.82 9.29
C PHE A 18 25.83 -8.34 9.50
N ASP A 19 24.73 -9.00 9.85
CA ASP A 19 24.72 -10.39 10.27
C ASP A 19 24.46 -11.34 9.10
N TYR A 20 23.70 -10.89 8.10
CA TYR A 20 23.53 -11.58 6.84
C TYR A 20 23.25 -10.57 5.73
N LEU A 21 23.57 -10.91 4.48
CA LEU A 21 23.22 -10.10 3.32
C LEU A 21 22.42 -10.95 2.33
N ILE A 22 21.29 -10.42 1.90
CA ILE A 22 20.49 -11.01 0.83
C ILE A 22 20.78 -10.24 -0.45
N GLN A 23 21.10 -10.96 -1.51
CA GLN A 23 21.36 -10.40 -2.83
C GLN A 23 20.39 -11.01 -3.82
N ASP A 24 20.01 -10.21 -4.81
CA ASP A 24 19.25 -10.66 -5.97
C ASP A 24 19.99 -10.18 -7.21
N ASP A 25 20.65 -11.11 -7.89
CA ASP A 25 21.38 -10.83 -9.13
C ASP A 25 20.46 -10.77 -10.35
N GLY A 26 19.16 -11.03 -10.15
CA GLY A 26 18.18 -11.09 -11.21
C GLY A 26 18.46 -12.25 -12.19
N PRO A 27 17.94 -12.14 -13.43
CA PRO A 27 18.13 -13.18 -14.43
C PRO A 27 19.60 -13.29 -14.86
N THR A 28 20.23 -14.44 -14.60
CA THR A 28 21.61 -14.73 -15.01
C THR A 28 21.66 -15.71 -16.19
N PRO A 29 22.49 -15.47 -17.20
CA PRO A 29 22.68 -16.40 -18.32
C PRO A 29 23.49 -17.62 -17.85
N THR A 30 22.99 -18.83 -18.11
CA THR A 30 23.68 -20.09 -17.85
C THR A 30 23.98 -20.79 -19.17
N LEU A 31 25.23 -21.19 -19.41
CA LEU A 31 25.65 -21.85 -20.65
C LEU A 31 24.91 -23.18 -20.84
N ARG A 32 24.38 -23.40 -22.04
CA ARG A 32 23.75 -24.66 -22.43
C ARG A 32 24.72 -25.49 -23.26
N GLU A 33 25.41 -26.44 -22.63
CA GLU A 33 26.36 -27.32 -23.33
C GLU A 33 25.63 -28.27 -24.30
N GLY A 34 26.17 -28.41 -25.53
CA GLY A 34 25.76 -29.44 -26.48
C GLY A 34 24.70 -29.05 -27.52
N VAL A 35 24.34 -27.77 -27.65
CA VAL A 35 23.43 -27.28 -28.70
C VAL A 35 24.23 -26.40 -29.68
N ASP A 36 24.30 -26.81 -30.95
CA ASP A 36 24.94 -26.02 -32.02
C ASP A 36 23.91 -25.02 -32.59
N GLY A 37 23.68 -23.96 -31.83
CA GLY A 37 22.60 -22.98 -32.03
C GLY A 37 22.89 -21.94 -33.10
N ARG A 38 22.86 -22.31 -34.38
CA ARG A 38 22.74 -21.30 -35.44
C ARG A 38 21.29 -20.84 -35.59
N LYS A 39 20.87 -19.87 -34.76
CA LYS A 39 19.79 -18.94 -35.12
C LYS A 39 20.24 -17.50 -34.85
N LYS A 40 20.21 -16.67 -35.91
CA LYS A 40 20.50 -15.23 -35.84
C LYS A 40 19.31 -14.55 -35.16
N TYR A 41 19.50 -14.00 -33.98
CA TYR A 41 18.51 -13.16 -33.29
C TYR A 41 18.80 -11.69 -33.55
N LEU A 42 17.77 -10.93 -33.93
CA LEU A 42 17.86 -9.49 -34.15
C LEU A 42 17.53 -8.78 -32.83
N ILE A 43 18.47 -8.04 -32.26
CA ILE A 43 18.26 -7.28 -31.01
C ILE A 43 17.72 -5.90 -31.37
N ARG A 44 16.53 -5.55 -30.90
CA ARG A 44 15.99 -4.18 -30.95
C ARG A 44 15.18 -3.86 -29.69
N PRO A 45 15.14 -2.59 -29.25
CA PRO A 45 14.24 -2.18 -28.18
C PRO A 45 12.77 -2.33 -28.60
N LEU A 46 11.90 -2.65 -27.63
CA LEU A 46 10.44 -2.60 -27.83
C LEU A 46 10.02 -1.15 -28.08
N THR A 47 9.11 -0.95 -29.03
CA THR A 47 8.34 0.30 -29.11
C THR A 47 7.13 0.21 -28.18
N GLU A 48 6.66 1.33 -27.63
CA GLU A 48 5.58 1.40 -26.61
C GLU A 48 4.25 0.69 -26.99
N GLY A 49 4.08 0.27 -28.25
CA GLY A 49 2.88 -0.40 -28.75
C GLY A 49 3.00 -1.92 -28.98
N GLU A 50 4.14 -2.54 -28.69
CA GLU A 50 4.32 -4.00 -28.91
C GLU A 50 3.96 -4.79 -27.64
N THR A 51 2.81 -5.47 -27.67
CA THR A 51 2.27 -6.26 -26.54
C THR A 51 2.23 -7.77 -26.80
N GLU A 52 2.61 -8.23 -27.99
CA GLU A 52 2.62 -9.65 -28.36
C GLU A 52 4.06 -10.15 -28.56
N GLU A 53 4.34 -11.38 -28.09
CA GLU A 53 5.63 -12.03 -28.24
C GLU A 53 5.85 -12.45 -29.71
N VAL A 54 6.94 -11.97 -30.30
CA VAL A 54 7.33 -12.25 -31.69
C VAL A 54 8.43 -13.31 -31.67
N GLU A 55 8.13 -14.47 -32.27
CA GLU A 55 9.09 -15.57 -32.41
C GLU A 55 10.35 -15.08 -33.15
N GLY A 56 11.52 -15.19 -32.51
CA GLY A 56 12.80 -14.74 -33.06
C GLY A 56 13.28 -13.35 -32.62
N VAL A 57 12.53 -12.65 -31.76
CA VAL A 57 12.95 -11.40 -31.13
C VAL A 57 13.20 -11.64 -29.63
N HIS A 58 14.41 -11.32 -29.16
CA HIS A 58 14.74 -11.38 -27.72
C HIS A 58 14.41 -10.05 -27.05
N TYR A 59 13.55 -10.11 -26.04
CA TYR A 59 13.13 -8.96 -25.26
C TYR A 59 14.13 -8.62 -24.15
N TYR A 60 14.28 -7.32 -23.86
CA TYR A 60 15.33 -6.76 -23.02
C TYR A 60 15.14 -7.15 -21.55
N TYR A 61 15.83 -8.21 -21.11
CA TYR A 61 16.12 -8.42 -19.70
C TYR A 61 17.56 -7.95 -19.43
N ARG A 62 17.79 -7.40 -18.23
CA ARG A 62 19.03 -6.72 -17.79
C ARG A 62 20.20 -7.71 -17.65
N VAL A 63 20.57 -8.39 -18.73
CA VAL A 63 21.69 -9.33 -18.81
C VAL A 63 22.96 -8.54 -19.11
N TYR A 64 24.04 -8.80 -18.37
CA TYR A 64 25.36 -8.24 -18.68
C TYR A 64 25.98 -9.03 -19.85
N PHE A 65 25.82 -8.51 -21.07
CA PHE A 65 26.26 -9.17 -22.30
C PHE A 65 27.78 -9.30 -22.47
N GLY A 66 28.59 -8.65 -21.60
CA GLY A 66 30.05 -8.73 -21.63
C GLY A 66 30.62 -10.10 -21.28
N ASP A 67 29.84 -10.94 -20.59
CA ASP A 67 30.24 -12.28 -20.17
C ASP A 67 29.82 -13.38 -21.15
N LEU A 68 29.15 -13.02 -22.25
CA LEU A 68 28.64 -13.98 -23.25
C LEU A 68 29.63 -14.18 -24.39
N VAL A 69 29.74 -15.42 -24.87
CA VAL A 69 30.57 -15.78 -26.03
C VAL A 69 29.69 -15.85 -27.28
N GLU A 70 30.11 -15.18 -28.35
CA GLU A 70 29.42 -15.24 -29.64
C GLU A 70 29.35 -16.68 -30.16
N GLY A 71 28.15 -17.13 -30.53
CA GLY A 71 27.89 -18.47 -31.04
C GLY A 71 27.60 -19.53 -29.97
N GLN A 72 27.44 -19.15 -28.71
CA GLN A 72 26.98 -20.04 -27.63
C GLN A 72 25.54 -19.73 -27.22
N ASP A 73 24.78 -20.80 -26.93
CA ASP A 73 23.41 -20.70 -26.41
C ASP A 73 23.42 -20.62 -24.87
N TYR A 74 22.59 -19.74 -24.32
CA TYR A 74 22.43 -19.53 -22.89
C TYR A 74 20.96 -19.62 -22.49
N ASP A 75 20.69 -20.31 -21.39
CA ASP A 75 19.38 -20.26 -20.72
C ASP A 75 19.38 -19.10 -19.72
N ILE A 76 18.37 -18.24 -19.79
CA ILE A 76 18.19 -17.17 -18.81
C ILE A 76 17.44 -17.75 -17.61
N VAL A 77 18.14 -17.90 -16.48
CA VAL A 77 17.57 -18.46 -15.25
C VAL A 77 17.49 -17.36 -14.20
N ASN A 78 16.29 -17.12 -13.69
CA ASN A 78 16.07 -16.29 -12.51
C ASN A 78 16.01 -17.19 -11.28
N ARG A 79 17.04 -17.10 -10.42
CA ARG A 79 17.14 -17.91 -9.19
C ARG A 79 16.51 -17.21 -7.98
N GLY A 80 16.08 -15.95 -8.13
CA GLY A 80 15.56 -15.13 -7.05
C GLY A 80 16.62 -14.75 -6.02
N PRO A 81 16.21 -14.07 -4.93
CA PRO A 81 17.11 -13.66 -3.87
C PRO A 81 17.77 -14.85 -3.19
N TYR A 82 19.02 -14.68 -2.77
CA TYR A 82 19.78 -15.69 -2.01
C TYR A 82 20.61 -15.03 -0.90
N ILE A 83 21.02 -15.83 0.09
CA ILE A 83 21.90 -15.39 1.17
C ILE A 83 23.34 -15.34 0.64
N ALA A 84 23.83 -14.14 0.35
CA ALA A 84 25.16 -13.85 -0.17
C ALA A 84 26.23 -13.84 0.93
N VAL A 85 25.89 -13.31 2.11
CA VAL A 85 26.79 -13.25 3.27
C VAL A 85 26.08 -13.82 4.49
N TRP A 86 26.82 -14.56 5.30
CA TRP A 86 26.34 -15.13 6.56
C TRP A 86 27.42 -14.98 7.64
N ASN A 87 27.18 -14.08 8.60
CA ASN A 87 28.11 -13.73 9.68
C ASN A 87 27.58 -14.11 11.07
N LEU A 88 26.44 -14.77 11.15
CA LEU A 88 25.91 -15.29 12.42
C LEU A 88 26.70 -16.52 12.89
N ASP A 89 26.86 -16.65 14.20
CA ASP A 89 27.46 -17.85 14.83
C ASP A 89 26.58 -19.11 14.66
N ALA A 90 25.32 -18.94 14.24
CA ALA A 90 24.42 -20.03 13.89
C ALA A 90 24.78 -20.63 12.51
N PRO A 91 24.52 -21.93 12.27
CA PRO A 91 24.65 -22.49 10.93
C PRO A 91 23.70 -21.77 9.96
N LYS A 92 24.14 -21.63 8.70
CA LYS A 92 23.29 -21.12 7.62
C LYS A 92 22.11 -22.08 7.42
N PRO A 93 20.86 -21.58 7.43
CA PRO A 93 19.68 -22.43 7.26
C PRO A 93 19.70 -23.20 5.95
N THR A 94 19.16 -24.43 5.97
CA THR A 94 18.90 -25.19 4.75
C THR A 94 17.61 -24.70 4.06
N GLU A 95 17.39 -25.09 2.80
CA GLU A 95 16.18 -24.71 2.07
C GLU A 95 14.91 -25.25 2.75
N GLU A 96 14.98 -26.46 3.32
CA GLU A 96 13.87 -27.07 4.06
C GLU A 96 13.53 -26.31 5.34
N GLU A 97 14.54 -25.83 6.07
CA GLU A 97 14.36 -25.02 7.27
C GLU A 97 13.75 -23.65 6.92
N LEU A 98 14.22 -23.03 5.83
CA LEU A 98 13.68 -21.77 5.34
C LEU A 98 12.22 -21.94 4.90
N GLN A 99 11.90 -23.01 4.15
CA GLN A 99 10.54 -23.26 3.71
C GLN A 99 9.60 -23.54 4.89
N SER A 100 10.05 -24.33 5.87
CA SER A 100 9.28 -24.61 7.10
C SER A 100 9.03 -23.32 7.89
N ALA A 101 10.02 -22.45 7.99
CA ALA A 101 9.90 -21.16 8.65
C ALA A 101 8.97 -20.20 7.90
N TRP A 102 8.99 -20.22 6.57
CA TRP A 102 8.07 -19.44 5.75
C TRP A 102 6.61 -19.88 5.94
N ASP A 103 6.36 -21.19 5.99
CA ASP A 103 5.02 -21.72 6.23
C ASP A 103 4.54 -21.38 7.65
N ALA A 104 5.43 -21.45 8.64
CA ALA A 104 5.14 -21.02 10.01
C ALA A 104 4.86 -19.52 10.10
N TYR A 105 5.63 -18.69 9.40
CA TYR A 105 5.41 -17.25 9.29
C TYR A 105 4.05 -16.94 8.67
N GLN A 106 3.71 -17.57 7.53
CA GLN A 106 2.43 -17.41 6.85
C GLN A 106 1.24 -17.76 7.77
N LYS A 107 1.37 -18.87 8.51
CA LYS A 107 0.35 -19.26 9.49
C LYS A 107 0.23 -18.24 10.62
N ALA A 108 1.35 -17.80 11.18
CA ALA A 108 1.36 -16.78 12.23
C ALA A 108 0.78 -15.44 11.75
N GLU A 109 1.05 -15.06 10.50
CA GLU A 109 0.51 -13.84 9.89
C GLU A 109 -1.00 -13.95 9.65
N ALA A 110 -1.48 -15.12 9.21
CA ALA A 110 -2.90 -15.39 9.05
C ALA A 110 -3.66 -15.41 10.39
N ASP A 111 -3.01 -15.82 11.46
CA ASP A 111 -3.56 -15.85 12.82
C ASP A 111 -3.53 -14.48 13.51
N LYS A 112 -2.81 -13.49 12.98
CA LYS A 112 -2.86 -12.12 13.52
C LYS A 112 -4.27 -11.56 13.33
N PRO A 113 -4.89 -10.99 14.38
CA PRO A 113 -6.12 -10.25 14.18
C PRO A 113 -5.85 -9.16 13.13
N PRO A 114 -6.77 -8.93 12.16
CA PRO A 114 -6.55 -7.90 11.16
C PRO A 114 -6.23 -6.60 11.88
N ALA A 115 -5.03 -6.05 11.66
CA ALA A 115 -4.59 -4.81 12.29
C ALA A 115 -5.60 -3.67 12.03
N GLU A 116 -6.33 -3.77 10.91
CA GLU A 116 -7.39 -2.88 10.49
C GLU A 116 -8.66 -2.95 11.34
N LEU A 117 -8.95 -4.04 12.08
CA LEU A 117 -10.17 -4.12 12.89
C LEU A 117 -10.17 -3.09 14.02
N GLY A 118 -9.03 -2.86 14.68
CA GLY A 118 -8.93 -1.89 15.77
C GLY A 118 -9.09 -0.44 15.29
N GLU A 119 -8.42 -0.09 14.19
CA GLU A 119 -8.51 1.25 13.58
C GLU A 119 -9.90 1.50 12.99
N LEU A 120 -10.51 0.50 12.36
CA LEU A 120 -11.83 0.61 11.75
C LEU A 120 -12.94 0.68 12.81
N GLU A 121 -12.81 -0.04 13.92
CA GLU A 121 -13.68 0.12 15.09
C GLU A 121 -13.54 1.51 15.72
N GLN A 122 -12.32 2.02 15.85
CA GLN A 122 -12.07 3.37 16.37
C GLN A 122 -12.68 4.43 15.45
N LEU A 123 -12.45 4.35 14.15
CA LEU A 123 -13.05 5.24 13.16
C LEU A 123 -14.58 5.19 13.16
N ARG A 124 -15.17 4.00 13.32
CA ARG A 124 -16.63 3.85 13.45
C ARG A 124 -17.17 4.54 14.69
N LYS A 125 -16.45 4.44 15.81
CA LYS A 125 -16.82 5.13 17.04
C LYS A 125 -16.73 6.65 16.88
N GLU A 126 -15.63 7.15 16.32
CA GLU A 126 -15.46 8.60 16.06
C GLU A 126 -16.53 9.14 15.10
N LEU A 127 -16.93 8.37 14.09
CA LEU A 127 -18.01 8.74 13.18
C LEU A 127 -19.37 8.80 13.91
N ALA A 128 -19.65 7.84 14.79
CA ALA A 128 -20.87 7.86 15.59
C ALA A 128 -20.92 9.08 16.54
N ASP A 129 -19.81 9.37 17.21
CA ASP A 129 -19.70 10.50 18.15
C ASP A 129 -19.84 11.85 17.41
N THR A 130 -19.18 12.00 16.25
CA THR A 130 -19.28 13.22 15.44
C THR A 130 -20.68 13.43 14.87
N LYS A 131 -21.37 12.35 14.46
CA LYS A 131 -22.75 12.42 14.00
C LYS A 131 -23.71 12.86 15.11
N ALA A 132 -23.56 12.32 16.31
CA ALA A 132 -24.38 12.70 17.45
C ALA A 132 -24.17 14.18 17.84
N ALA A 133 -22.91 14.65 17.84
CA ALA A 133 -22.61 16.06 18.08
C ALA A 133 -23.21 16.98 17.00
N LEU A 134 -23.19 16.55 15.73
CA LEU A 134 -23.80 17.31 14.64
C LEU A 134 -25.33 17.40 14.79
N GLU A 135 -26.00 16.31 15.17
CA GLU A 135 -27.45 16.30 15.42
C GLU A 135 -27.83 17.24 16.58
N ASP A 136 -27.06 17.23 17.68
CA ASP A 136 -27.25 18.15 18.80
C ASP A 136 -27.07 19.62 18.40
N THR A 137 -25.99 19.95 17.67
CA THR A 137 -25.75 21.32 17.20
C THR A 137 -26.82 21.81 16.23
N ASN A 138 -27.31 20.96 15.33
CA ASN A 138 -28.42 21.30 14.44
C ASN A 138 -29.72 21.54 15.22
N GLY A 139 -29.98 20.75 16.27
CA GLY A 139 -31.12 20.97 17.17
C GLY A 139 -31.05 22.35 17.84
N LYS A 140 -29.88 22.71 18.36
CA LYS A 140 -29.64 24.04 18.97
C LYS A 140 -29.80 25.18 17.97
N LEU A 141 -29.29 25.02 16.75
CA LEU A 141 -29.42 26.02 15.69
C LEU A 141 -30.89 26.26 15.34
N LYS A 142 -31.69 25.19 15.24
CA LYS A 142 -33.11 25.29 14.95
C LYS A 142 -33.85 26.04 16.07
N ALA A 143 -33.60 25.67 17.33
CA ALA A 143 -34.20 26.35 18.48
C ALA A 143 -33.84 27.85 18.51
N ALA A 144 -32.57 28.19 18.28
CA ALA A 144 -32.12 29.58 18.20
C ALA A 144 -32.79 30.35 17.04
N GLY A 145 -33.04 29.70 15.90
CA GLY A 145 -33.78 30.27 14.78
C GLY A 145 -35.25 30.56 15.13
N GLU A 146 -35.91 29.63 15.82
CA GLU A 146 -37.28 29.82 16.32
C GLU A 146 -37.35 30.97 17.32
N GLU A 147 -36.42 31.05 18.27
CA GLU A 147 -36.32 32.17 19.23
C GLU A 147 -36.10 33.50 18.52
N THR A 148 -35.20 33.55 17.54
CA THR A 148 -34.93 34.77 16.75
C THR A 148 -36.19 35.25 16.02
N THR A 149 -36.94 34.32 15.44
CA THR A 149 -38.20 34.64 14.74
C THR A 149 -39.24 35.19 15.71
N ASN A 150 -39.38 34.59 16.90
CA ASN A 150 -40.30 35.06 17.94
C ASN A 150 -39.95 36.48 18.41
N VAL A 151 -38.66 36.78 18.60
CA VAL A 151 -38.20 38.13 18.97
C VAL A 151 -38.50 39.14 17.86
N GLN A 152 -38.32 38.77 16.59
CA GLN A 152 -38.66 39.65 15.46
C GLN A 152 -40.15 39.95 15.38
N LEU A 153 -41.01 38.95 15.61
CA LEU A 153 -42.46 39.14 15.65
C LEU A 153 -42.88 40.04 16.80
N ALA A 154 -42.38 39.80 18.01
CA ALA A 154 -42.67 40.65 19.17
C ALA A 154 -42.22 42.10 18.96
N LEU A 155 -41.05 42.30 18.32
CA LEU A 155 -40.56 43.63 17.97
C LEU A 155 -41.49 44.33 16.96
N ALA A 156 -41.97 43.62 15.94
CA ALA A 156 -42.92 44.16 14.96
C ALA A 156 -44.25 44.57 15.63
N GLU A 157 -44.78 43.73 16.53
CA GLU A 157 -46.00 44.04 17.29
C GLU A 157 -45.84 45.30 18.15
N ILE A 158 -44.69 45.47 18.81
CA ILE A 158 -44.40 46.68 19.60
C ILE A 158 -44.35 47.93 18.71
N TYR A 159 -43.72 47.85 17.53
CA TYR A 159 -43.67 48.98 16.60
C TYR A 159 -45.07 49.40 16.13
N GLU A 160 -45.94 48.44 15.79
CA GLU A 160 -47.33 48.71 15.42
C GLU A 160 -48.11 49.39 16.55
N GLN A 161 -47.93 48.93 17.80
CA GLN A 161 -48.57 49.55 18.97
C GLN A 161 -48.11 51.00 19.18
N LEU A 162 -46.81 51.27 19.01
CA LEU A 162 -46.26 52.63 19.14
C LEU A 162 -46.76 53.56 18.04
N LEU A 163 -46.91 53.07 16.81
CA LEU A 163 -47.50 53.83 15.70
C LEU A 163 -48.96 54.19 16.00
N ALA A 164 -49.77 53.21 16.43
CA ALA A 164 -51.18 53.44 16.79
C ALA A 164 -51.34 54.47 17.92
N LEU A 165 -50.48 54.44 18.94
CA LEU A 165 -50.47 55.43 20.02
C LEU A 165 -50.10 56.83 19.54
N LYS A 166 -49.15 56.94 18.61
CA LYS A 166 -48.74 58.23 18.02
C LYS A 166 -49.85 58.86 17.18
N GLU A 167 -50.57 58.05 16.41
CA GLU A 167 -51.69 58.51 15.58
C GLU A 167 -52.93 58.87 16.40
N GLY A 168 -53.21 58.11 17.48
CA GLY A 168 -54.30 58.41 18.42
C GLY A 168 -54.11 59.74 19.18
N ASN A 169 -52.86 60.09 19.53
CA ASN A 169 -52.55 61.35 20.21
C ASN A 169 -52.51 62.59 19.30
N ALA A 170 -52.48 62.43 17.97
CA ALA A 170 -52.47 63.55 17.03
C ALA A 170 -53.87 64.11 16.70
N ASN A 171 -54.93 63.42 17.12
CA ASN A 171 -56.33 63.76 16.85
C ASN A 171 -57.12 64.19 18.12
N GLY A 172 -56.42 64.50 19.22
CA GLY A 172 -57.00 64.92 20.52
C GLY A 172 -56.75 66.37 20.86
#